data_AF-A0A0N8H3Q6-F1
#
_entry.id   AF-A0A0N8H3Q6-F1
#
_cell.length_a   1.000
_cell.length_b   1.000
_cell.length_c   1.000
_cell.angle_alpha   90.00
_cell.angle_beta   90.00
_cell.angle_gamma   90.00
#
_symmetry.space_group_name_H-M   'P 1'
#
loop_
_entity.id
_entity.type
_entity.pdbx_description
1 polymer ?
#
loop_
_entity_poly.entity_id
_entity_poly.type
_entity_poly.pdbx_seq_one_letter_code
_entity_poly.pdbx_strand_id
1 'polypeptide(L)'
;MQEECEKHPLLIENRAEQDIEEGKPLVKTAVVALNESAVIVRAWTWERNYSDSFQLKIDVLESVKKRFDKEGITIPFPSRTVVMQENK
;
A
#
# COMPACT_ATOMS: atom_id res chain seq x y z
N MET A 1 -4.10 0.14 -4.50
CA MET A 1 -3.64 1.00 -3.39
C MET A 1 -3.73 2.46 -3.78
N GLN A 2 -3.03 2.92 -4.84
CA GLN A 2 -3.10 4.31 -5.30
C GLN A 2 -4.55 4.81 -5.44
N GLU A 3 -5.36 4.12 -6.24
CA GLU A 3 -6.76 4.51 -6.48
C GLU A 3 -7.63 4.50 -5.22
N GLU A 4 -7.30 3.68 -4.22
CA GLU A 4 -8.07 3.64 -2.97
C GLU A 4 -7.70 4.83 -2.06
N CYS A 5 -6.44 5.26 -2.09
CA CYS A 5 -5.99 6.47 -1.40
C CYS A 5 -6.55 7.73 -2.10
N GLU A 6 -6.52 7.80 -3.43
CA GLU A 6 -6.97 8.95 -4.22
C GLU A 6 -8.49 9.20 -4.13
N LYS A 7 -9.28 8.16 -3.82
CA LYS A 7 -10.73 8.29 -3.56
C LYS A 7 -11.05 8.88 -2.18
N HIS A 8 -10.08 8.95 -1.27
CA HIS A 8 -10.34 9.31 0.12
C HIS A 8 -10.51 10.83 0.29
N PRO A 9 -11.58 11.32 0.94
CA PRO A 9 -11.86 12.76 1.05
C PRO A 9 -10.86 13.54 1.92
N LEU A 10 -10.13 12.85 2.79
CA LEU A 10 -9.12 13.45 3.68
C LEU A 10 -7.74 13.65 3.01
N LEU A 11 -7.56 13.15 1.78
CA LEU A 11 -6.32 13.30 1.06
C LEU A 11 -6.14 14.74 0.59
N ILE A 12 -4.95 15.29 0.82
CA ILE A 12 -4.58 16.63 0.37
C ILE A 12 -3.69 16.54 -0.86
N GLU A 13 -3.94 17.45 -1.79
CA GLU A 13 -3.03 17.75 -2.89
C GLU A 13 -1.81 18.50 -2.37
N ASN A 14 -0.65 17.85 -2.42
CA ASN A 14 0.63 18.45 -2.05
C ASN A 14 1.68 18.29 -3.17
N ARG A 15 1.25 17.98 -4.40
CA ARG A 15 2.14 17.96 -5.56
C ARG A 15 2.58 19.37 -5.92
N ALA A 16 3.83 19.52 -6.37
CA ALA A 16 4.30 20.76 -6.97
C ALA A 16 3.63 20.98 -8.33
N GLU A 17 3.51 22.22 -8.79
CA GLU A 17 2.94 22.55 -10.11
C GLU A 17 3.65 21.80 -11.24
N GLN A 18 4.97 21.64 -11.13
CA GLN A 18 5.79 20.83 -12.06
C GLN A 18 5.37 19.36 -12.10
N ASP A 19 5.03 18.77 -10.95
CA ASP A 19 4.59 17.37 -10.87
C ASP A 19 3.20 17.17 -11.49
N ILE A 20 2.36 18.22 -11.47
CA ILE A 20 1.04 18.23 -12.11
C ILE A 20 1.20 18.30 -13.63
N GLU A 21 2.09 19.16 -14.13
CA GLU A 21 2.40 19.26 -15.57
C GLU A 21 3.02 17.97 -16.13
N GLU A 22 3.86 17.29 -15.34
CA GLU A 22 4.42 15.98 -15.69
C GLU A 22 3.40 14.82 -15.57
N GLY A 23 2.17 15.10 -15.11
CA GLY A 23 1.11 14.10 -14.98
C GLY A 23 1.38 13.04 -13.92
N LYS A 24 2.22 13.34 -12.90
CA LYS A 24 2.53 12.38 -11.84
C LYS A 24 1.29 12.10 -10.99
N PRO A 25 1.10 10.89 -10.46
CA PRO A 25 -0.06 10.58 -9.63
C PRO A 25 -0.07 11.37 -8.32
N LEU A 26 -1.26 11.67 -7.80
CA LEU A 26 -1.45 12.37 -6.52
C LEU A 26 -0.87 11.55 -5.37
N VAL A 27 -1.14 10.24 -5.37
CA VAL A 27 -0.56 9.31 -4.40
C VAL A 27 0.53 8.52 -5.10
N LYS A 28 1.78 8.78 -4.73
CA LYS A 28 2.88 7.93 -5.17
C LYS A 28 2.73 6.55 -4.52
N THR A 29 2.79 5.49 -5.32
CA THR A 29 2.89 4.12 -4.80
C THR A 29 4.08 3.40 -5.39
N ALA A 30 4.88 2.73 -4.56
CA ALA A 30 6.03 1.96 -5.01
C ALA A 30 6.27 0.74 -4.12
N VAL A 31 6.89 -0.30 -4.70
CA VAL A 31 7.51 -1.38 -3.91
C VAL A 31 8.77 -0.82 -3.28
N VAL A 32 8.84 -0.85 -1.95
CA VAL A 32 9.97 -0.30 -1.19
C VAL A 32 10.91 -1.37 -0.63
N ALA A 33 10.44 -2.62 -0.52
CA ALA A 33 11.26 -3.74 -0.10
C ALA A 33 10.70 -5.08 -0.58
N LEU A 34 11.60 -6.04 -0.78
CA LEU A 34 11.31 -7.45 -1.01
C LEU A 34 11.89 -8.22 0.19
N ASN A 35 11.02 -8.56 1.14
CA ASN A 35 11.39 -9.32 2.33
C ASN A 35 11.22 -10.83 2.06
N GLU A 36 11.79 -11.65 2.95
CA GLU A 36 11.80 -13.12 2.84
C GLU A 36 10.41 -13.76 2.65
N SER A 37 9.35 -13.13 3.17
CA SER A 37 7.97 -13.61 3.00
C SER A 37 7.00 -12.46 2.75
N ALA A 38 7.45 -11.32 2.21
CA ALA A 38 6.55 -10.19 1.92
C ALA A 38 7.10 -9.24 0.85
N VAL A 39 6.21 -8.74 0.00
CA VAL A 39 6.47 -7.57 -0.84
C VAL A 39 5.92 -6.34 -0.13
N ILE A 40 6.78 -5.39 0.21
CA ILE A 40 6.37 -4.19 0.91
C ILE A 40 6.05 -3.10 -0.11
N VAL A 41 4.76 -2.77 -0.23
CA VAL A 41 4.26 -1.65 -1.04
C VAL A 41 3.98 -0.48 -0.12
N ARG A 42 4.46 0.71 -0.48
CA ARG A 42 4.19 1.96 0.23
C ARG A 42 3.42 2.92 -0.65
N ALA A 43 2.38 3.53 -0.06
CA ALA A 43 1.68 4.70 -0.60
C ALA A 43 2.06 5.92 0.24
N TRP A 44 2.36 7.05 -0.42
CA TRP A 44 2.61 8.32 0.27
C TRP A 44 1.39 9.21 0.13
N THR A 45 0.79 9.54 1.27
CA THR A 45 -0.38 10.42 1.37
C THR A 45 -0.03 11.64 2.21
N TRP A 46 -0.76 12.73 1.95
CA TRP A 46 -0.63 13.98 2.67
C TRP A 46 -2.00 14.32 3.26
N GLU A 47 -2.02 14.65 4.55
CA GLU A 47 -3.23 14.99 5.29
C GLU A 47 -3.03 16.27 6.08
N ARG A 48 -4.14 16.86 6.54
CA ARG A 48 -4.10 18.16 7.24
C ARG A 48 -3.41 18.02 8.59
N ASN A 49 -3.83 17.00 9.34
CA ASN A 49 -3.52 16.82 10.75
C ASN A 49 -3.30 15.32 11.05
N TYR A 50 -2.75 15.03 12.22
CA TYR A 50 -2.51 13.65 12.68
C TYR A 50 -3.78 12.80 12.80
N SER A 51 -4.89 13.37 13.25
CA SER A 51 -6.16 12.62 13.37
C SER A 51 -6.67 12.15 12.01
N ASP A 52 -6.54 13.00 10.99
CA ASP A 52 -6.99 12.70 9.63
C ASP A 52 -6.11 11.62 9.00
N SER A 53 -4.79 11.65 9.23
CA SER A 53 -3.87 10.62 8.74
C SER A 53 -4.10 9.26 9.39
N PHE A 54 -4.46 9.24 10.67
CA PHE A 54 -4.83 8.00 11.35
C PHE A 54 -6.14 7.41 10.80
N GLN A 55 -7.16 8.25 10.58
CA GLN A 55 -8.43 7.84 10.00
C GLN A 55 -8.25 7.31 8.57
N LEU A 56 -7.58 8.09 7.71
CA LEU A 56 -7.29 7.70 6.33
C LEU A 56 -6.55 6.36 6.27
N LYS A 57 -5.56 6.16 7.14
CA LYS A 57 -4.82 4.90 7.22
C LYS A 57 -5.75 3.71 7.48
N ILE A 58 -6.66 3.81 8.44
CA ILE A 58 -7.59 2.72 8.77
C ILE A 58 -8.51 2.42 7.58
N ASP A 59 -9.12 3.46 7.01
CA ASP A 59 -10.09 3.33 5.93
C ASP A 59 -9.46 2.75 4.65
N VAL A 60 -8.24 3.20 4.33
CA VAL A 60 -7.46 2.68 3.20
C VAL A 60 -7.03 1.24 3.45
N LEU A 61 -6.61 0.87 4.67
CA LEU A 61 -6.24 -0.52 4.96
C LEU A 61 -7.43 -1.47 4.78
N GLU A 62 -8.63 -1.05 5.20
CA GLU A 62 -9.85 -1.83 5.02
C GLU A 62 -10.22 -1.96 3.54
N SER A 63 -10.21 -0.85 2.78
CA SER A 63 -10.56 -0.87 1.36
C SER A 63 -9.56 -1.68 0.53
N VAL A 64 -8.27 -1.55 0.82
CA VAL A 64 -7.20 -2.32 0.18
C VAL A 64 -7.35 -3.81 0.48
N LYS A 65 -7.67 -4.17 1.73
CA LYS A 65 -7.91 -5.57 2.10
C LYS A 65 -9.07 -6.16 1.30
N LYS A 66 -10.22 -5.48 1.29
CA LYS A 66 -11.41 -5.91 0.55
C LYS A 66 -11.14 -6.05 -0.95
N ARG A 67 -10.35 -5.15 -1.52
CA ARG A 67 -9.95 -5.22 -2.92
C ARG A 67 -9.01 -6.38 -3.20
N PHE A 68 -8.00 -6.59 -2.36
CA PHE A 68 -7.07 -7.72 -2.51
C PHE A 68 -7.79 -9.06 -2.40
N ASP A 69 -8.77 -9.18 -1.49
CA ASP A 69 -9.61 -10.38 -1.39
C ASP A 69 -10.43 -10.61 -2.65
N LYS A 70 -11.01 -9.55 -3.23
CA LYS A 70 -11.77 -9.63 -4.49
C LYS A 70 -10.89 -10.06 -5.67
N GLU A 71 -9.65 -9.59 -5.73
CA GLU A 71 -8.69 -9.92 -6.78
C GLU A 71 -7.95 -11.25 -6.54
N GLY A 72 -8.23 -11.95 -5.42
CA GLY A 72 -7.58 -13.22 -5.08
C GLY A 72 -6.13 -13.09 -4.60
N ILE A 73 -5.72 -11.90 -4.15
CA ILE A 73 -4.39 -11.63 -3.61
C ILE A 73 -4.37 -12.00 -2.13
N THR A 74 -3.72 -13.12 -1.81
CA THR A 74 -3.51 -13.55 -0.43
C THR A 74 -2.39 -12.75 0.23
N ILE A 75 -2.65 -12.23 1.43
CA ILE A 75 -1.60 -11.56 2.24
C ILE A 75 -0.65 -12.63 2.75
N PRO A 76 0.67 -12.52 2.44
CA PRO A 76 1.61 -13.57 2.80
C PRO A 76 1.82 -13.60 4.31
N PHE A 77 1.63 -14.78 4.90
CA PHE A 77 2.10 -15.08 6.24
C PHE A 77 3.56 -15.53 6.17
N PRO A 78 4.37 -15.35 7.24
CA PRO A 78 5.74 -15.86 7.28
C PRO A 78 5.77 -17.36 6.97
N SER A 79 6.33 -17.74 5.82
CA SER A 79 6.38 -19.11 5.34
C SER A 79 7.82 -19.60 5.30
N ARG A 80 8.08 -20.79 5.81
CA ARG A 80 9.38 -21.45 5.69
C ARG A 80 9.22 -22.77 4.95
N THR A 81 10.00 -22.96 3.89
CA THR A 81 10.09 -24.24 3.19
C THR A 81 11.12 -25.11 3.90
N VAL A 82 10.69 -26.23 4.48
CA VAL A 82 11.58 -27.22 5.10
C VAL A 82 11.82 -28.34 4.10
N VAL A 83 13.07 -28.53 3.69
CA VAL A 83 13.47 -29.68 2.85
C VAL A 83 13.96 -30.79 3.78
N MET A 84 13.17 -31.86 3.91
CA MET A 84 13.58 -33.05 4.64
C MET A 84 14.32 -34.01 3.70
N GLN A 85 15.55 -34.36 4.04
CA GLN A 85 16.32 -35.41 3.38
C GLN A 85 16.32 -36.64 4.28
N GLU A 86 15.76 -37.76 3.82
CA GLU A 86 15.91 -39.06 4.48
C GLU A 86 17.33 -39.57 4.23
N ASN A 87 18.17 -39.59 5.26
CA ASN A 87 19.40 -40.37 5.23
C ASN A 87 19.02 -41.84 5.43
N LYS A 88 19.27 -42.66 4.40
CA LYS A 88 19.23 -44.13 4.50
C LYS A 88 20.49 -44.66 5.18
#